data_AF-A0A1G0BWW7-F1
#
_entry.id   AF-A0A1G0BWW7-F1
#
_cell.length_a   1.000
_cell.length_b   1.000
_cell.length_c   1.000
_cell.angle_alpha   90.00
_cell.angle_beta   90.00
_cell.angle_gamma   90.00
#
_symmetry.space_group_name_H-M   'P 1'
#
loop_
_entity.id
_entity.type
_entity.pdbx_description
1 polymer ?
#
loop_
_entity_poly.entity_id
_entity_poly.type
_entity_poly.pdbx_seq_one_letter_code
_entity_poly.pdbx_strand_id
1 'polypeptide(L)'
;MKRNVEVEKKEMLQEKILRLYEKEYFIKTLKIPEQYINGFLFYVCEDKSAVDLFKGQDKMLQMFKLSDLATEYLKTIKKEDSK
;
A
#
# COMPACT_ATOMS: atom_id res chain seq x y z
N MET A 1 4.25 -25.72 -5.76
CA MET A 1 3.87 -25.34 -4.39
C MET A 1 4.61 -24.12 -3.82
N LYS A 2 5.34 -23.31 -4.60
CA LYS A 2 5.97 -22.07 -4.08
C LYS A 2 5.08 -20.82 -4.13
N ARG A 3 4.09 -20.78 -5.04
CA ARG A 3 3.26 -19.59 -5.29
C ARG A 3 2.23 -19.28 -4.20
N ASN A 4 1.74 -20.28 -3.46
CA ASN A 4 0.66 -20.06 -2.49
C ASN A 4 1.14 -19.32 -1.23
N VAL A 5 2.35 -19.62 -0.74
CA VAL A 5 2.87 -19.04 0.52
C VAL A 5 3.15 -17.54 0.40
N GLU A 6 3.53 -17.07 -0.78
CA GLU A 6 3.78 -15.65 -1.03
C GLU A 6 2.48 -14.83 -1.08
N VAL A 7 1.40 -15.44 -1.59
CA VAL A 7 0.08 -14.81 -1.64
C VAL A 7 -0.47 -14.63 -0.23
N GLU A 8 -0.42 -15.68 0.60
CA GLU A 8 -0.92 -15.61 1.99
C GLU A 8 -0.21 -14.53 2.82
N LYS A 9 1.12 -14.39 2.68
CA LYS A 9 1.88 -13.37 3.40
C LYS A 9 1.52 -11.94 2.96
N LYS A 10 1.22 -11.77 1.67
CA LYS A 10 0.80 -10.48 1.13
C LYS A 10 -0.59 -10.11 1.61
N GLU A 11 -1.54 -11.03 1.57
CA GLU A 11 -2.91 -10.78 2.08
C GLU A 11 -2.91 -10.41 3.57
N MET A 12 -2.13 -11.11 4.39
CA MET A 12 -1.96 -10.78 5.82
C MET A 12 -1.42 -9.36 6.05
N LEU A 13 -0.46 -8.93 5.23
CA LEU A 13 0.10 -7.58 5.35
C LEU A 13 -0.92 -6.52 4.90
N GLN A 14 -1.65 -6.77 3.82
CA GLN A 14 -2.70 -5.85 3.35
C GLN A 14 -3.78 -5.66 4.41
N GLU A 15 -4.27 -6.74 5.02
CA GLU A 15 -5.21 -6.68 6.15
C GLU A 15 -4.61 -5.92 7.33
N LYS A 16 -3.34 -6.17 7.68
CA LYS A 16 -2.67 -5.45 8.77
C LYS A 16 -2.65 -3.95 8.50
N ILE A 17 -2.29 -3.53 7.29
CA ILE A 17 -2.24 -2.10 6.92
C ILE A 17 -3.66 -1.51 6.97
N LEU A 18 -4.67 -2.20 6.45
CA LEU A 18 -6.08 -1.75 6.52
C LEU A 18 -6.62 -1.62 7.95
N ARG A 19 -6.13 -2.45 8.89
CA ARG A 19 -6.47 -2.34 10.31
C ARG A 19 -5.73 -1.19 11.00
N LEU A 20 -4.50 -0.88 10.55
CA LEU A 20 -3.70 0.23 11.09
C LEU A 20 -4.13 1.59 10.56
N TYR A 21 -4.53 1.62 9.28
CA TYR A 21 -4.93 2.79 8.53
C TYR A 21 -6.25 2.44 7.87
N GLU A 22 -7.35 3.02 8.35
CA GLU A 22 -8.67 2.73 7.80
C GLU A 22 -8.75 3.12 6.31
N LYS A 23 -9.69 2.55 5.55
CA LYS A 23 -9.89 2.91 4.13
C LYS A 23 -10.00 4.41 3.91
N GLU A 24 -10.64 5.10 4.84
CA GLU A 24 -10.82 6.56 4.80
C GLU A 24 -9.49 7.32 4.81
N TYR A 25 -8.43 6.82 5.47
CA TYR A 25 -7.10 7.41 5.42
C TYR A 25 -6.53 7.41 4.01
N PHE A 26 -6.65 6.30 3.27
CA PHE A 26 -6.17 6.21 1.90
C PHE A 26 -6.94 7.17 0.97
N ILE A 27 -8.25 7.28 1.15
CA ILE A 27 -9.10 8.13 0.31
C ILE A 27 -8.91 9.61 0.64
N LYS A 28 -9.02 10.00 1.90
CA LYS A 28 -9.01 11.40 2.32
C LYS A 28 -7.61 11.97 2.42
N THR A 29 -6.66 11.21 2.97
CA THR A 29 -5.27 11.65 3.19
C THR A 29 -4.41 11.40 1.97
N LEU A 30 -4.34 10.14 1.52
CA LEU A 30 -3.47 9.77 0.39
C LEU A 30 -4.10 10.08 -0.99
N LYS A 31 -5.37 10.50 -1.02
CA LYS A 31 -6.12 10.82 -2.25
C LYS A 31 -6.19 9.65 -3.24
N ILE A 32 -6.17 8.42 -2.72
CA ILE A 32 -6.30 7.20 -3.50
C ILE A 32 -7.79 6.85 -3.62
N PRO A 33 -8.36 6.81 -4.83
CA PRO A 33 -9.75 6.39 -5.01
C PRO A 33 -9.98 4.96 -4.49
N GLU A 34 -11.17 4.68 -3.95
CA GLU A 34 -11.48 3.40 -3.30
C GLU A 34 -11.17 2.19 -4.19
N GLN A 35 -11.51 2.27 -5.48
CA GLN A 35 -11.25 1.23 -6.48
C GLN A 35 -9.77 0.87 -6.63
N TYR A 36 -8.86 1.79 -6.30
CA TYR A 36 -7.42 1.59 -6.41
C TYR A 36 -6.75 1.27 -5.06
N ILE A 37 -7.48 1.24 -3.94
CA ILE A 37 -6.89 0.94 -2.62
C ILE A 37 -6.27 -0.45 -2.62
N ASN A 38 -6.96 -1.47 -3.13
CA ASN A 38 -6.41 -2.84 -3.18
C ASN A 38 -5.16 -2.93 -4.05
N GLY A 39 -5.15 -2.23 -5.20
CA GLY A 39 -3.98 -2.15 -6.07
C GLY A 39 -2.80 -1.44 -5.40
N PHE A 40 -3.08 -0.36 -4.66
CA PHE A 40 -2.08 0.33 -3.88
C PHE A 40 -1.51 -0.53 -2.75
N LEU A 41 -2.36 -1.24 -2.00
CA LEU A 41 -1.91 -2.16 -0.94
C LEU A 41 -1.03 -3.28 -1.50
N PHE A 42 -1.34 -3.80 -2.69
CA PHE A 42 -0.48 -4.74 -3.39
C PHE A 42 0.87 -4.11 -3.74
N TYR A 43 0.88 -2.90 -4.30
CA TYR A 43 2.10 -2.15 -4.62
C TYR A 43 2.97 -1.91 -3.38
N VAL A 44 2.37 -1.58 -2.23
CA VAL A 44 3.09 -1.43 -0.95
C VAL A 44 3.69 -2.77 -0.49
N CYS A 45 2.99 -3.89 -0.67
CA CYS A 45 3.49 -5.22 -0.27
C CYS A 45 4.60 -5.75 -1.18
N GLU A 46 4.74 -5.21 -2.40
CA GLU A 46 5.84 -5.52 -3.33
C GLU A 46 7.14 -4.78 -2.93
N ASP A 47 7.03 -3.62 -2.29
CA ASP A 47 8.18 -2.84 -1.82
C ASP A 47 8.75 -3.43 -0.53
N LYS A 48 9.91 -4.10 -0.63
CA LYS A 48 10.57 -4.74 0.53
C LYS A 48 10.82 -3.76 1.68
N SER A 49 11.21 -2.53 1.37
CA SER A 49 11.48 -1.49 2.37
C SER A 49 10.22 -1.13 3.15
N ALA A 50 9.07 -1.03 2.49
CA ALA A 50 7.78 -0.83 3.13
C ALA A 50 7.42 -2.05 4.00
N VAL A 51 7.56 -3.27 3.48
CA VAL A 51 7.29 -4.51 4.24
C VAL A 51 8.09 -4.54 5.54
N ASP A 52 9.39 -4.21 5.50
CA ASP A 52 10.21 -4.15 6.71
C ASP A 52 9.82 -3.01 7.65
N LEU A 53 9.42 -1.85 7.12
CA LEU A 53 8.87 -0.75 7.93
C LEU A 53 7.62 -1.17 8.70
N PHE A 54 6.73 -1.94 8.08
CA PHE A 54 5.50 -2.45 8.70
C PHE A 54 5.74 -3.62 9.67
N LYS A 55 6.96 -4.18 9.74
CA LYS A 55 7.37 -5.07 10.84
C LYS A 55 7.84 -4.30 12.06
N GLY A 56 8.36 -3.08 11.88
CA GLY A 56 8.74 -2.17 12.96
C GLY A 56 7.54 -1.48 13.63
N GLN A 57 7.83 -0.60 14.59
CA GLN A 57 6.82 0.15 15.36
C GLN A 57 6.73 1.64 14.96
N ASP A 58 7.57 2.12 14.05
CA ASP A 58 7.66 3.53 13.68
C ASP A 58 6.53 3.98 12.75
N LYS A 59 5.39 4.31 13.34
CA LYS A 59 4.20 4.81 12.62
C LYS A 59 4.48 6.06 11.78
N MET A 60 5.36 6.96 12.23
CA MET A 60 5.72 8.17 11.48
C MET A 60 6.42 7.80 10.16
N LEU A 61 7.40 6.89 10.22
CA LEU A 61 8.08 6.40 9.03
C LEU A 61 7.12 5.65 8.11
N GLN A 62 6.20 4.85 8.67
CA GLN A 62 5.18 4.13 7.90
C GLN A 62 4.26 5.09 7.14
N MET A 63 3.77 6.15 7.80
CA MET A 63 2.97 7.19 7.15
C MET A 63 3.74 7.92 6.05
N PHE A 64 5.01 8.25 6.29
CA PHE A 64 5.85 8.89 5.30
C PHE A 64 6.04 8.00 4.07
N LYS A 65 6.41 6.73 4.28
CA LYS A 65 6.60 5.74 3.20
C LYS A 65 5.30 5.49 2.43
N LEU A 66 4.15 5.42 3.10
CA LEU A 66 2.84 5.32 2.43
C LEU A 66 2.55 6.56 1.57
N SER A 67 2.86 7.75 2.06
CA SER A 67 2.62 9.00 1.32
C SER A 67 3.50 9.10 0.07
N ASP A 68 4.76 8.68 0.19
CA ASP A 68 5.73 8.60 -0.90
C ASP A 68 5.25 7.62 -1.98
N LEU A 69 4.95 6.37 -1.59
CA LEU A 69 4.44 5.35 -2.50
C LEU A 69 3.09 5.74 -3.13
N ALA A 70 2.19 6.37 -2.37
CA ALA A 70 0.91 6.83 -2.89
C ALA A 70 1.10 7.86 -4.00
N THR A 71 2.04 8.79 -3.81
CA THR A 71 2.37 9.81 -4.80
C THR A 71 2.90 9.18 -6.10
N GLU A 72 3.77 8.18 -6.00
CA GLU A 72 4.28 7.45 -7.17
C GLU A 72 3.19 6.63 -7.86
N TYR A 73 2.39 5.91 -7.08
CA TYR A 73 1.30 5.09 -7.60
C TYR A 73 0.24 5.93 -8.33
N LEU A 74 -0.16 7.07 -7.76
CA LEU A 74 -1.09 8.01 -8.37
C LEU A 74 -0.55 8.63 -9.68
N LYS A 75 0.77 8.83 -9.78
CA LYS A 75 1.40 9.29 -11.04
C LYS A 75 1.33 8.21 -12.12
N THR A 76 1.56 6.95 -11.75
CA THR A 76 1.48 5.81 -12.67
C THR A 76 0.08 5.66 -13.26
N ILE A 77 -0.96 5.63 -12.43
CA ILE A 77 -2.35 5.52 -12.91
C ILE A 77 -2.76 6.69 -13.80
N LYS A 78 -2.36 7.93 -13.46
CA LYS A 78 -2.69 9.12 -14.27
C LYS A 78 -2.02 9.09 -15.65
N LYS A 79 -0.84 8.49 -15.74
CA LYS A 79 -0.10 8.37 -17.00
C LYS A 79 -0.75 7.34 -17.94
N GLU A 80 -1.39 6.32 -17.39
CA GLU A 80 -2.13 5.32 -18.16
C GLU A 80 -3.50 5.84 -18.62
N ASP A 81 -4.19 6.65 -17.82
CA ASP A 81 -5.50 7.21 -18.17
C ASP A 81 -5.42 8.33 -19.24
N SER A 82 -4.26 8.99 -19.38
CA SER A 82 -4.02 10.05 -20.38
C SER A 82 -3.48 9.57 -21.73
N LYS A 83 -3.54 8.27 -22.03
CA LYS A 83 -2.98 7.69 -23.25
C LYS A 83 -4.03 6.95 -24.07
#